data_AF-A0A524AQ09-F1
#
_entry.id   AF-A0A524AQ09-F1
#
_cell.length_a   1.000
_cell.length_b   1.000
_cell.length_c   1.000
_cell.angle_alpha   90.00
_cell.angle_beta   90.00
_cell.angle_gamma   90.00
#
_symmetry.space_group_name_H-M   'P 1'
#
loop_
_entity.id
_entity.type
_entity.pdbx_description
1 polymer ?
#
loop_
_entity_poly.entity_id
_entity_poly.type
_entity_poly.pdbx_seq_one_letter_code
_entity_poly.pdbx_strand_id
1 'polypeptide(L)'
;MTITHVDVLTTIARSLVHTRQYRDVDEALRGLALDEVSRKIARYQRRIRHFEHKYGMDFQTFSARLEDGATIAEEDDWMAWRSALSLLADWERAYRELQSAPSRS
;
A
#
# COMPACT_ATOMS: atom_id res chain seq x y z
N MET A 1 18.80 26.32 8.52
CA MET A 1 18.19 25.99 7.22
C MET A 1 17.31 24.77 7.45
N THR A 2 15.99 24.89 7.36
CA THR A 2 15.06 23.78 7.59
C THR A 2 14.94 22.97 6.29
N ILE A 3 15.41 21.72 6.32
CA ILE A 3 15.21 20.79 5.20
C ILE A 3 13.75 20.34 5.24
N THR A 4 13.02 20.56 4.14
CA THR A 4 11.64 20.11 4.01
C THR A 4 11.56 18.67 3.52
N HIS A 5 10.42 18.01 3.70
CA HIS A 5 10.18 16.66 3.15
C HIS A 5 10.34 16.62 1.62
N VAL A 6 10.00 17.72 0.94
CA VAL A 6 10.17 17.86 -0.51
C VAL A 6 11.65 17.91 -0.87
N ASP A 7 12.47 18.60 -0.08
CA ASP A 7 13.92 18.70 -0.33
C ASP A 7 14.60 17.33 -0.24
N VAL A 8 14.20 16.49 0.72
CA VAL A 8 14.75 15.13 0.86
C VAL A 8 14.41 14.27 -0.35
N LEU A 9 13.13 14.20 -0.73
CA LEU A 9 12.69 13.38 -1.86
C LEU A 9 13.32 13.85 -3.17
N THR A 10 13.40 15.17 -3.37
CA THR A 10 14.03 15.76 -4.55
C THR A 10 15.53 15.46 -4.58
N THR A 11 16.21 15.47 -3.43
CA THR A 11 17.64 15.11 -3.34
C THR A 11 17.88 13.67 -3.76
N ILE A 12 17.05 12.73 -3.26
CA ILE A 12 17.14 11.32 -3.66
C ILE A 12 16.87 11.16 -5.16
N ALA A 13 15.79 11.77 -5.67
CA ALA A 13 15.44 11.70 -7.09
C ALA A 13 16.55 12.22 -8.00
N ARG A 14 17.17 13.38 -7.67
CA ARG A 14 18.33 13.89 -8.41
C ARG A 14 19.51 12.93 -8.38
N SER A 15 19.77 12.27 -7.25
CA SER A 15 20.83 11.27 -7.15
C SER A 15 20.57 10.08 -8.09
N LEU A 16 19.32 9.61 -8.18
CA LEU A 16 18.95 8.49 -9.04
C LEU A 16 19.11 8.84 -10.53
N VAL A 17 18.74 10.06 -10.93
CA VAL A 17 18.99 10.59 -12.28
C VAL A 17 20.49 10.68 -12.57
N HIS A 18 21.28 11.19 -11.62
CA HIS A 18 22.73 11.26 -11.78
C HIS A 18 23.37 9.88 -11.98
N THR A 19 22.87 8.86 -11.28
CA THR A 19 23.28 7.46 -11.46
C THR A 19 22.68 6.77 -12.69
N ARG A 20 21.97 7.51 -13.57
CA ARG A 20 21.32 7.02 -14.79
C ARG A 20 20.29 5.91 -14.56
N GLN A 21 19.69 5.84 -13.36
CA GLN A 21 18.61 4.90 -13.06
C GLN A 21 17.26 5.40 -13.60
N TYR A 22 17.11 6.71 -13.76
CA TYR A 22 15.93 7.39 -14.32
C TYR A 22 16.36 8.52 -15.25
N ARG A 23 15.49 8.90 -16.20
CA ARG A 23 15.75 9.95 -17.20
C ARG A 23 15.75 11.33 -16.56
N ASP A 24 14.79 11.59 -15.68
CA ASP A 24 14.56 12.89 -15.07
C ASP A 24 13.97 12.73 -13.65
N VAL A 25 13.90 13.86 -12.93
CA VAL A 25 13.49 13.91 -11.53
C VAL A 25 12.04 13.49 -11.35
N ASP A 26 11.16 13.82 -12.31
CA ASP A 26 9.74 13.49 -12.24
C ASP A 26 9.52 11.99 -12.43
N GLU A 27 10.22 11.38 -13.40
CA GLU A 27 10.22 9.92 -13.59
C GLU A 27 10.76 9.21 -12.35
N ALA A 28 11.84 9.73 -11.74
CA ALA A 28 12.39 9.17 -10.50
C ALA A 28 11.43 9.27 -9.32
N LEU A 29 10.81 10.44 -9.09
CA LEU A 29 9.83 10.62 -8.01
C LEU A 29 8.60 9.73 -8.21
N ARG A 30 8.11 9.62 -9.45
CA ARG A 30 6.99 8.73 -9.80
C ARG A 30 7.34 7.27 -9.60
N GLY A 31 8.53 6.85 -10.03
CA GLY A 31 9.04 5.49 -9.82
C GLY A 31 9.12 5.14 -8.33
N LEU A 32 9.70 6.02 -7.51
CA LEU A 32 9.77 5.86 -6.06
C LEU A 32 8.39 5.74 -5.40
N ALA A 33 7.43 6.56 -5.84
CA ALA A 33 6.06 6.51 -5.33
C ALA A 33 5.37 5.20 -5.72
N LEU A 34 5.47 4.79 -7.00
CA LEU A 34 4.91 3.53 -7.49
C LEU A 34 5.50 2.32 -6.77
N ASP A 35 6.81 2.33 -6.50
CA ASP A 35 7.49 1.28 -5.75
C ASP A 35 6.98 1.17 -4.31
N GLU A 36 6.82 2.30 -3.63
CA GLU A 36 6.29 2.31 -2.25
C GLU A 36 4.85 1.83 -2.20
N VAL A 37 4.00 2.32 -3.09
CA VAL A 37 2.59 1.89 -3.16
C VAL A 37 2.52 0.39 -3.47
N SER A 38 3.33 -0.11 -4.40
CA SER A 38 3.40 -1.54 -4.73
C SER A 38 3.82 -2.41 -3.53
N ARG A 39 4.81 -1.94 -2.75
CA ARG A 39 5.20 -2.61 -1.49
C ARG A 39 4.07 -2.65 -0.47
N LYS A 40 3.30 -1.56 -0.33
CA LYS A 40 2.13 -1.49 0.57
C LYS A 40 1.02 -2.45 0.12
N ILE A 41 0.68 -2.47 -1.17
CA ILE A 41 -0.27 -3.43 -1.76
C ILE A 41 0.15 -4.86 -1.43
N ALA A 42 1.39 -5.23 -1.75
CA ALA A 42 1.90 -6.59 -1.51
C ALA A 42 1.86 -6.96 -0.01
N ARG A 43 2.12 -6.01 0.90
CA ARG A 43 2.02 -6.22 2.35
C ARG A 43 0.58 -6.55 2.77
N TYR A 44 -0.41 -5.77 2.33
CA TYR A 44 -1.80 -6.00 2.73
C TYR A 44 -2.38 -7.26 2.10
N GLN A 45 -2.04 -7.56 0.85
CA GLN A 45 -2.39 -8.83 0.22
C GLN A 45 -1.84 -10.04 0.99
N ARG A 46 -0.59 -9.99 1.47
CA ARG A 46 -0.04 -11.05 2.33
C ARG A 46 -0.79 -11.17 3.66
N ARG A 47 -1.17 -10.05 4.26
CA ARG A 47 -1.93 -10.02 5.52
C ARG A 47 -3.34 -10.59 5.35
N ILE A 48 -4.02 -10.27 4.25
CA ILE A 48 -5.32 -10.86 3.90
C ILE A 48 -5.19 -12.38 3.73
N ARG A 49 -4.23 -12.85 2.92
CA ARG A 49 -3.97 -14.29 2.75
C ARG A 49 -3.63 -15.01 4.04
N HIS A 50 -2.95 -14.34 4.98
CA HIS A 50 -2.70 -14.91 6.30
C HIS A 50 -3.99 -15.22 7.04
N PHE A 51 -4.97 -14.31 7.04
CA PHE A 51 -6.25 -14.54 7.69
C PHE A 51 -7.11 -15.56 6.94
N GLU A 52 -7.12 -15.52 5.60
CA GLU A 52 -7.79 -16.54 4.78
C GLU A 52 -7.26 -17.94 5.11
N HIS A 53 -5.95 -18.08 5.27
CA HIS A 53 -5.34 -19.34 5.67
C HIS A 53 -5.63 -19.72 7.13
N LYS A 54 -5.59 -18.74 8.05
CA LYS A 54 -5.86 -18.96 9.49
C LYS A 54 -7.28 -19.49 9.73
N TYR A 55 -8.26 -18.97 9.00
CA TYR A 55 -9.67 -19.32 9.19
C TYR A 55 -10.22 -20.30 8.14
N GLY A 56 -9.48 -20.56 7.06
CA GLY A 56 -9.87 -21.49 6.00
C GLY A 56 -11.07 -21.01 5.18
N MET A 57 -11.35 -19.71 5.17
CA MET A 57 -12.51 -19.09 4.51
C MET A 57 -12.19 -17.65 4.14
N ASP A 58 -13.05 -17.01 3.33
CA ASP A 58 -12.93 -15.59 3.02
C ASP A 58 -13.45 -14.69 4.15
N PHE A 59 -13.19 -13.39 4.04
CA PHE A 59 -13.59 -12.40 5.05
C PHE A 59 -15.10 -12.33 5.26
N GLN A 60 -15.91 -12.51 4.21
CA GLN A 60 -17.37 -12.38 4.31
C GLN A 60 -17.95 -13.57 5.08
N THR A 61 -17.49 -14.77 4.75
CA THR A 61 -17.85 -16.01 5.45
C THR A 61 -17.40 -15.96 6.91
N PHE A 62 -16.17 -15.46 7.17
CA PHE A 62 -15.68 -15.27 8.52
C PHE A 62 -16.53 -14.26 9.30
N SER A 63 -16.88 -13.12 8.69
CA SER A 63 -17.72 -12.08 9.31
C SER A 63 -19.09 -12.63 9.71
N ALA A 64 -19.75 -13.37 8.81
CA ALA A 64 -21.06 -13.98 9.09
C ALA A 64 -20.99 -14.99 10.25
N ARG A 65 -19.92 -15.78 10.33
CA ARG A 65 -19.72 -16.74 11.43
C ARG A 65 -19.67 -16.07 12.80
N LEU A 66 -19.14 -14.85 12.88
CA LEU A 66 -19.00 -14.13 14.14
C LEU A 66 -20.33 -13.56 14.66
N GLU A 67 -21.38 -13.49 13.83
CA GLU A 67 -22.71 -13.03 14.25
C GLU A 67 -23.33 -13.96 15.31
N ASP A 68 -22.99 -15.25 15.28
CA ASP A 68 -23.41 -16.25 16.27
C ASP A 68 -22.59 -16.19 17.58
N GLY A 69 -21.62 -15.29 17.65
CA GLY A 69 -20.72 -15.08 18.78
C GLY A 69 -19.25 -15.14 18.37
N ALA A 70 -18.45 -14.24 18.95
CA ALA A 70 -17.02 -14.14 18.70
C ALA A 70 -16.23 -14.16 20.01
N THR A 71 -15.06 -14.78 19.98
CA THR A 71 -14.04 -14.54 21.01
C THR A 71 -13.36 -13.19 20.77
N ILE A 72 -12.81 -12.58 21.83
CA ILE A 72 -12.04 -11.31 21.72
C ILE A 72 -10.93 -11.42 20.66
N ALA A 73 -10.25 -12.56 20.59
CA ALA A 73 -9.20 -12.78 19.60
C ALA A 73 -9.74 -12.77 18.17
N GLU A 74 -10.92 -13.35 17.93
CA GLU A 74 -11.57 -13.32 16.62
C GLU A 74 -12.06 -11.92 16.25
N GLU A 75 -12.54 -11.13 17.21
CA GLU A 75 -12.90 -9.72 16.99
C GLU A 75 -11.67 -8.89 16.60
N ASP A 76 -10.55 -9.07 17.30
CA ASP A 76 -9.27 -8.40 16.99
C ASP A 76 -8.78 -8.77 15.58
N ASP A 77 -8.83 -10.05 15.24
CA ASP A 77 -8.45 -10.54 13.92
C ASP A 77 -9.40 -10.02 12.83
N TRP A 78 -10.71 -9.98 13.10
CA TRP A 78 -11.70 -9.41 12.19
C TRP A 78 -11.43 -7.93 11.91
N MET A 79 -11.19 -7.13 12.95
CA MET A 79 -10.84 -5.71 12.83
C MET A 79 -9.55 -5.52 12.05
N ALA A 80 -8.55 -6.37 12.31
CA ALA A 80 -7.26 -6.35 11.65
C ALA A 80 -7.35 -6.74 10.16
N TRP A 81 -8.24 -7.65 9.80
CA TRP A 81 -8.50 -8.10 8.44
C TRP A 81 -9.31 -7.08 7.65
N ARG A 82 -10.42 -6.59 8.22
CA ARG A 82 -11.25 -5.52 7.64
C ARG A 82 -10.41 -4.29 7.30
N SER A 83 -9.55 -3.88 8.24
CA SER A 83 -8.63 -2.77 8.04
C SER A 83 -7.63 -3.04 6.90
N ALA A 84 -7.14 -4.27 6.77
CA ALA A 84 -6.23 -4.64 5.68
C ALA A 84 -6.91 -4.58 4.30
N LEU A 85 -8.18 -5.00 4.20
CA LEU A 85 -8.99 -4.90 2.97
C LEU A 85 -9.21 -3.44 2.57
N SER A 86 -9.61 -2.59 3.53
CA SER A 86 -9.82 -1.16 3.28
C SER A 86 -8.54 -0.48 2.80
N LEU A 87 -7.43 -0.70 3.52
CA LEU A 87 -6.14 -0.09 3.16
C LEU A 87 -5.63 -0.60 1.82
N LEU A 88 -5.83 -1.88 1.50
CA LEU A 88 -5.50 -2.42 0.19
C LEU A 88 -6.24 -1.65 -0.92
N ALA A 89 -7.55 -1.45 -0.78
CA ALA A 89 -8.33 -0.71 -1.76
C ALA A 89 -7.86 0.74 -1.93
N ASP A 90 -7.48 1.41 -0.84
CA ASP A 90 -6.92 2.77 -0.88
C ASP A 90 -5.58 2.81 -1.63
N TRP A 91 -4.67 1.86 -1.35
CA TRP A 91 -3.39 1.79 -2.04
C TRP A 91 -3.52 1.42 -3.52
N GLU A 92 -4.45 0.52 -3.87
CA GLU A 92 -4.76 0.21 -5.27
C GLU A 92 -5.34 1.43 -6.01
N ARG A 93 -6.12 2.27 -5.34
CA ARG A 93 -6.58 3.55 -5.90
C ARG A 93 -5.41 4.50 -6.13
N ALA A 94 -4.57 4.72 -5.12
CA ALA A 94 -3.38 5.56 -5.24
C ALA A 94 -2.45 5.09 -6.38
N TYR A 95 -2.30 3.77 -6.55
CA TYR A 95 -1.51 3.19 -7.64
C TYR A 95 -2.07 3.54 -9.02
N ARG A 96 -3.39 3.45 -9.20
CA ARG A 96 -4.06 3.82 -10.46
C ARG A 96 -3.92 5.31 -10.75
N GLU A 97 -4.08 6.17 -9.74
CA GLU A 97 -3.90 7.62 -9.86
C GLU A 97 -2.46 7.98 -10.26
N LEU A 98 -1.47 7.34 -9.63
CA LEU A 98 -0.07 7.53 -9.97
C LEU A 98 0.27 7.04 -11.38
N GLN A 99 -0.45 6.05 -11.94
CA GLN A 99 -0.28 5.61 -13.32
C GLN A 99 -0.99 6.50 -14.35
N SER A 100 -2.12 7.10 -13.99
CA SER A 100 -2.89 7.95 -14.91
C SER A 100 -2.43 9.41 -14.93
N ALA A 101 -1.61 9.84 -13.95
CA ALA A 101 -1.06 11.19 -13.91
C ALA A 101 -0.26 11.51 -15.19
N PRO A 102 -0.59 12.58 -15.94
CA PRO A 102 0.21 12.99 -17.09
C PRO A 102 1.59 13.45 -16.61
N SER A 103 2.65 12.97 -17.27
CA SER A 103 3.98 13.54 -17.10
C SER A 103 3.91 14.98 -17.58
N ARG A 104 4.06 15.96 -16.68
CA ARG A 104 4.20 17.36 -17.11
C ARG A 104 5.58 17.49 -17.74
N SER A 105 5.59 17.52 -19.08
CA SER A 105 6.75 17.83 -19.92
C SER A 105 7.27 19.24 -19.68
#